data_AF-A0A3C2CE45-F1
#
_entry.id   AF-A0A3C2CE45-F1
#
_cell.length_a   1.000
_cell.length_b   1.000
_cell.length_c   1.000
_cell.angle_alpha   90.00
_cell.angle_beta   90.00
_cell.angle_gamma   90.00
#
_symmetry.space_group_name_H-M   'P 1'
#
loop_
_entity.id
_entity.type
_entity.pdbx_description
1 polymer ?
#
loop_
_entity_poly.entity_id
_entity_poly.type
_entity_poly.pdbx_seq_one_letter_code
_entity_poly.pdbx_strand_id
1 'polypeptide(L)'
;MDRISHEIRQAKNIDMINSVFNSNSGVLRLNNVDGTSYIQIEKNGNALELYSNGVLVGNLLSQNIYLNKLIFNRISTPNSEAVKIEMELQDSRSKTGKTETLYNTIILRGGY
;
A
#
# COMPACT_ATOMS: atom_id res chain seq x y z
N MET A 1 -1.64 -2.15 -9.15
CA MET A 1 -2.34 -2.66 -7.95
C MET A 1 -1.88 -4.07 -7.56
N ASP A 2 -1.49 -4.90 -8.54
CA ASP A 2 -1.13 -6.30 -8.30
C ASP A 2 0.06 -6.48 -7.35
N ARG A 3 1.10 -5.64 -7.48
CA ARG A 3 2.27 -5.72 -6.61
C ARG A 3 1.91 -5.51 -5.13
N ILE A 4 1.18 -4.46 -4.80
CA ILE A 4 0.73 -4.19 -3.41
C ILE A 4 -0.12 -5.35 -2.88
N SER A 5 -1.05 -5.84 -3.69
CA SER A 5 -1.94 -6.94 -3.31
C SER A 5 -1.15 -8.22 -3.04
N HIS A 6 -0.09 -8.47 -3.81
CA HIS A 6 0.81 -9.61 -3.60
C HIS A 6 1.59 -9.50 -2.29
N GLU A 7 2.13 -8.34 -1.94
CA GLU A 7 2.85 -8.14 -0.68
C GLU A 7 1.93 -8.32 0.53
N ILE A 8 0.70 -7.77 0.50
CA ILE A 8 -0.27 -7.93 1.59
C ILE A 8 -0.67 -9.40 1.78
N ARG A 9 -0.88 -10.16 0.69
CA ARG A 9 -1.22 -11.58 0.78
C ARG A 9 -0.09 -12.45 1.33
N GLN A 10 1.16 -12.01 1.21
CA GLN A 10 2.33 -12.74 1.72
C GLN A 10 2.71 -12.34 3.14
N ALA A 11 2.29 -11.15 3.59
CA ALA A 11 2.55 -10.65 4.92
C ALA A 11 2.01 -11.60 6.00
N LYS A 12 2.80 -11.74 7.07
CA LYS A 12 2.40 -12.46 8.29
C LYS A 12 1.47 -11.62 9.14
N ASN A 13 1.81 -10.35 9.31
CA ASN A 13 1.03 -9.38 10.07
C ASN A 13 1.39 -7.96 9.64
N ILE A 14 0.54 -7.02 10.01
CA ILE A 14 0.80 -5.59 9.83
C ILE A 14 1.62 -5.06 11.02
N ASP A 15 2.61 -4.20 10.75
CA ASP A 15 3.32 -3.46 11.79
C ASP A 15 2.49 -2.25 12.20
N MET A 16 1.83 -2.36 13.36
CA MET A 16 0.94 -1.33 13.88
C MET A 16 1.66 -0.06 14.36
N ILE A 17 2.94 -0.14 14.65
CA ILE A 17 3.73 0.98 15.18
C ILE A 17 4.20 1.86 14.03
N ASN A 18 4.64 1.23 12.94
CA ASN A 18 5.24 1.92 11.80
C ASN A 18 4.28 2.14 10.63
N SER A 19 3.02 1.72 10.74
CA SER A 19 1.96 1.98 9.75
C SER A 19 1.07 3.16 10.16
N VAL A 20 0.61 3.92 9.18
CA VAL A 20 -0.31 5.06 9.36
C VAL A 20 -1.61 4.77 8.62
N PHE A 21 -2.68 4.56 9.38
CA PHE A 21 -4.01 4.23 8.86
C PHE A 21 -4.96 5.42 8.85
N ASN A 22 -6.00 5.34 8.01
CA ASN A 22 -7.08 6.33 7.89
C ASN A 22 -6.58 7.77 7.57
N SER A 23 -5.36 7.89 7.02
CA SER A 23 -4.72 9.17 6.68
C SER A 23 -4.11 9.10 5.28
N ASN A 24 -4.05 10.25 4.61
CA ASN A 24 -3.45 10.39 3.29
C ASN A 24 -1.90 10.34 3.30
N SER A 25 -1.28 10.21 4.47
CA SER A 25 0.16 9.92 4.56
C SER A 25 0.49 8.52 4.03
N GLY A 26 -0.49 7.59 4.05
CA GLY A 26 -0.46 6.32 3.34
C GLY A 26 0.80 5.49 3.58
N VAL A 27 1.13 5.16 4.82
CA VAL A 27 2.28 4.29 5.15
C VAL A 27 1.75 2.94 5.64
N LEU A 28 2.16 1.86 4.99
CA LEU A 28 1.85 0.49 5.40
C LEU A 28 3.13 -0.32 5.47
N ARG A 29 3.48 -0.80 6.66
CA ARG A 29 4.56 -1.75 6.86
C ARG A 29 4.00 -3.14 7.16
N LEU A 30 4.51 -4.12 6.43
CA LEU A 30 4.11 -5.52 6.46
C LEU A 30 5.30 -6.36 6.88
N ASN A 31 5.13 -7.16 7.93
CA ASN A 31 6.17 -8.08 8.37
C ASN A 31 6.06 -9.40 7.61
N ASN A 32 7.20 -9.91 7.17
CA ASN A 32 7.27 -11.21 6.52
C ASN A 32 7.18 -12.35 7.54
N VAL A 33 7.07 -13.56 7.00
CA VAL A 33 6.90 -14.79 7.78
C VAL A 33 8.12 -15.10 8.64
N ASP A 34 9.31 -14.70 8.19
CA ASP A 34 10.58 -14.84 8.92
C ASP A 34 10.65 -14.00 10.21
N GLY A 35 9.77 -12.99 10.35
CA GLY A 35 9.70 -12.08 11.49
C GLY A 35 10.86 -11.08 11.57
N THR A 36 11.76 -11.07 10.60
CA THR A 36 12.95 -10.19 10.58
C THR A 36 12.93 -9.24 9.41
N SER A 37 12.32 -9.63 8.28
CA SER A 37 12.20 -8.77 7.11
C SER A 37 10.82 -8.13 7.04
N TYR A 38 10.78 -6.95 6.43
CA TYR A 38 9.54 -6.22 6.19
C TYR A 38 9.54 -5.55 4.83
N ILE A 39 8.34 -5.35 4.33
CA ILE A 39 8.04 -4.51 3.19
C ILE A 39 7.31 -3.27 3.69
N GLN A 40 7.63 -2.12 3.13
CA GLN A 40 6.94 -0.87 3.41
C GLN A 40 6.47 -0.25 2.11
N ILE A 41 5.21 0.15 2.10
CA ILE A 41 4.56 0.83 0.98
C ILE A 41 4.17 2.20 1.49
N GLU A 42 4.64 3.24 0.82
CA GLU A 42 4.35 4.60 1.24
C GLU A 42 4.06 5.56 0.10
N LYS A 43 3.29 6.60 0.43
CA LYS A 43 3.15 7.77 -0.42
C LYS A 43 4.24 8.78 -0.09
N ASN A 44 5.12 9.02 -1.04
CA ASN A 44 6.16 10.04 -0.95
C ASN A 44 5.90 11.12 -2.02
N GLY A 45 5.37 12.28 -1.61
CA GLY A 45 4.88 13.28 -2.55
C GLY A 45 3.78 12.70 -3.46
N ASN A 46 4.06 12.62 -4.77
CA ASN A 46 3.18 12.02 -5.77
C ASN A 46 3.61 10.60 -6.19
N ALA A 47 4.63 10.02 -5.57
CA ALA A 47 5.11 8.67 -5.84
C ALA A 47 4.46 7.64 -4.90
N LEU A 48 4.35 6.41 -5.40
CA LEU A 48 3.98 5.24 -4.61
C LEU A 48 5.22 4.36 -4.47
N GLU A 49 5.91 4.48 -3.35
CA GLU A 49 7.21 3.83 -3.17
C GLU A 49 7.07 2.50 -2.45
N LEU A 50 7.90 1.55 -2.88
CA LEU A 50 8.09 0.26 -2.24
C LEU A 50 9.48 0.22 -1.64
N TYR A 51 9.56 -0.13 -0.36
CA TYR A 51 10.78 -0.33 0.40
C TYR A 51 10.86 -1.77 0.88
N SER A 52 12.07 -2.33 0.87
CA SER A 52 12.38 -3.63 1.46
C SER A 52 13.45 -3.44 2.52
N ASN A 53 13.13 -3.76 3.77
CA ASN A 53 14.02 -3.56 4.92
C ASN A 53 14.62 -2.14 5.01
N GLY A 54 13.84 -1.12 4.61
CA GLY A 54 14.25 0.29 4.66
C GLY A 54 15.04 0.75 3.43
N VAL A 55 15.30 -0.13 2.46
CA VAL A 55 15.94 0.20 1.19
C VAL A 55 14.87 0.42 0.12
N LEU A 56 14.92 1.55 -0.58
CA LEU A 56 14.01 1.84 -1.68
C LEU A 56 14.19 0.82 -2.81
N VAL A 57 13.13 0.09 -3.12
CA VAL A 57 13.05 -0.81 -4.27
C VAL A 57 12.65 -0.03 -5.52
N GLY A 58 11.75 0.94 -5.38
CA GLY A 58 11.39 1.87 -6.45
C GLY A 58 9.95 2.38 -6.36
N ASN A 59 9.58 3.20 -7.35
CA ASN A 59 8.21 3.71 -7.53
C ASN A 59 7.37 2.68 -8.30
N LEU A 60 6.17 2.37 -7.80
CA LEU A 60 5.22 1.44 -8.41
C LEU A 60 4.33 2.09 -9.47
N LEU A 61 4.38 3.41 -9.62
CA LEU A 61 3.69 4.14 -10.68
C LEU A 61 4.57 4.31 -11.93
N SER A 62 3.92 4.37 -13.09
CA SER A 62 4.58 4.74 -14.35
C SER A 62 4.92 6.24 -14.37
N GLN A 63 5.89 6.67 -15.18
CA GLN A 63 6.43 8.04 -15.24
C GLN A 63 5.40 9.18 -15.46
N ASN A 64 4.17 8.86 -15.89
CA ASN A 64 3.12 9.85 -16.17
C ASN A 64 1.88 9.69 -15.29
N ILE A 65 1.99 8.95 -14.19
CA ILE A 65 0.90 8.75 -13.24
C ILE A 65 1.34 9.32 -11.90
N TYR A 66 0.51 10.18 -11.33
CA TYR A 66 0.71 10.77 -10.02
C TYR A 66 -0.26 10.18 -9.00
N LEU A 67 0.24 9.95 -7.79
CA LEU A 67 -0.57 9.59 -6.64
C LEU A 67 -1.04 10.84 -5.91
N ASN A 68 -2.33 11.15 -5.99
CA ASN A 68 -2.94 12.25 -5.25
C ASN A 68 -3.29 11.82 -3.83
N LYS A 69 -3.82 10.60 -3.71
CA LYS A 69 -4.32 10.06 -2.46
C LYS A 69 -3.89 8.63 -2.25
N LEU A 70 -3.49 8.27 -1.03
CA LEU A 70 -3.29 6.90 -0.59
C LEU A 70 -3.72 6.76 0.86
N ILE A 71 -4.75 5.96 1.10
CA ILE A 71 -5.23 5.64 2.43
C ILE A 71 -5.24 4.14 2.60
N PHE A 72 -4.60 3.68 3.67
CA PHE A 72 -4.73 2.31 4.17
C PHE A 72 -5.68 2.31 5.35
N ASN A 73 -6.64 1.39 5.34
CA ASN A 73 -7.52 1.13 6.47
C ASN A 73 -7.35 -0.33 6.85
N ARG A 74 -7.00 -0.57 8.11
CA ARG A 74 -6.90 -1.90 8.67
C ARG A 74 -8.28 -2.42 9.05
N ILE A 75 -8.55 -3.67 8.73
CA ILE A 75 -9.72 -4.42 9.15
C ILE A 75 -9.19 -5.60 9.96
N SER A 76 -9.57 -5.70 11.23
CA SER A 76 -9.15 -6.79 12.12
C SER A 76 -10.39 -7.46 12.69
N THR A 77 -10.41 -8.77 12.59
CA THR A 77 -11.38 -9.65 13.24
C THR A 77 -10.61 -10.64 14.13
N PRO A 78 -11.27 -11.40 15.03
CA PRO A 78 -10.60 -12.42 15.83
C PRO A 78 -9.86 -13.49 15.01
N ASN A 79 -10.30 -13.74 13.77
CA ASN A 79 -9.83 -14.84 12.95
C ASN A 79 -9.04 -14.38 11.69
N SER A 80 -9.00 -13.08 11.41
CA SER A 80 -8.50 -12.57 10.13
C SER A 80 -8.12 -11.10 10.20
N GLU A 81 -7.13 -10.73 9.40
CA GLU A 81 -6.67 -9.37 9.21
C GLU A 81 -6.69 -9.02 7.71
N ALA A 82 -7.12 -7.82 7.37
CA ALA A 82 -7.18 -7.33 6.01
C ALA A 82 -6.83 -5.84 5.93
N VAL A 83 -6.44 -5.40 4.74
CA VAL A 83 -6.16 -4.01 4.42
C VAL A 83 -7.08 -3.57 3.30
N LYS A 84 -7.90 -2.54 3.57
CA LYS A 84 -8.59 -1.78 2.55
C LYS A 84 -7.68 -0.66 2.09
N ILE A 85 -7.48 -0.58 0.78
CA ILE A 85 -6.67 0.42 0.10
C ILE A 85 -7.62 1.33 -0.67
N GLU A 86 -7.41 2.64 -0.52
CA GLU A 86 -8.00 3.67 -1.34
C GLU A 86 -6.88 4.48 -1.97
N MET A 87 -6.87 4.57 -3.30
CA MET A 87 -5.86 5.31 -4.04
C MET A 87 -6.53 6.22 -5.05
N GLU A 88 -6.06 7.45 -5.18
CA GLU A 88 -6.44 8.35 -6.27
C GLU A 88 -5.23 8.61 -7.15
N LEU A 89 -5.37 8.27 -8.43
CA LEU A 89 -4.34 8.40 -9.44
C LEU A 89 -4.74 9.45 -10.47
N GLN A 90 -3.78 10.23 -10.95
CA GLN A 90 -3.98 11.19 -12.02
C GLN A 90 -2.99 10.95 -13.16
N ASP A 91 -3.47 10.90 -14.40
CA ASP A 91 -2.61 10.86 -15.59
C ASP A 91 -2.19 12.27 -16.01
N SER A 92 -0.90 12.46 -16.22
CA SER A 92 -0.30 13.73 -16.63
C SER A 92 -0.19 13.90 -18.14
N ARG A 93 -0.44 12.85 -18.95
CA ARG A 93 -0.33 12.89 -20.41
C ARG A 93 -1.46 13.65 -21.09
N SER A 94 -2.66 13.63 -20.52
CA SER A 94 -3.83 14.29 -21.10
C SER A 94 -3.90 15.76 -20.69
N LYS A 95 -4.21 16.66 -21.64
CA LYS A 95 -4.40 18.11 -21.37
C LYS A 95 -5.48 18.42 -20.32
N THR A 96 -6.34 17.45 -20.01
CA THR A 96 -7.45 17.55 -19.06
C THR A 96 -7.25 16.70 -17.80
N GLY A 97 -6.09 16.07 -17.62
CA GLY A 97 -5.72 15.31 -16.41
C GLY A 97 -6.81 14.35 -15.91
N LYS A 98 -6.88 13.12 -16.45
CA LYS A 98 -7.86 12.14 -15.97
C LYS A 98 -7.50 11.67 -14.56
N THR A 99 -8.44 11.81 -13.62
CA THR A 99 -8.33 11.29 -12.26
C THR A 99 -9.18 10.03 -12.11
N GLU A 100 -8.62 8.99 -11.51
CA GLU A 100 -9.34 7.75 -11.17
C GLU A 100 -9.09 7.37 -9.71
N THR A 101 -10.16 6.98 -9.03
CA THR A 101 -10.09 6.46 -7.66
C THR A 101 -10.28 4.95 -7.68
N LEU A 102 -9.33 4.24 -7.07
CA LEU A 102 -9.30 2.79 -6.99
C LEU A 102 -9.48 2.34 -5.54
N TYR A 103 -10.28 1.29 -5.38
CA TYR A 103 -10.51 0.64 -4.10
C TYR A 103 -10.15 -0.83 -4.19
N ASN A 104 -9.49 -1.35 -3.17
CA ASN A 104 -9.28 -2.79 -3.04
C ASN A 104 -9.31 -3.19 -1.56
N THR A 105 -9.64 -4.44 -1.28
CA THR A 105 -9.52 -5.01 0.06
C THR A 105 -8.82 -6.35 -0.05
N ILE A 106 -7.69 -6.47 0.63
CA ILE A 106 -6.84 -7.65 0.56
C ILE A 106 -6.70 -8.23 1.97
N ILE A 107 -7.02 -9.51 2.09
CA ILE A 107 -6.87 -10.29 3.32
C ILE A 107 -5.41 -10.77 3.42
N LEU A 108 -4.82 -10.70 4.61
CA LEU A 108 -3.47 -11.21 4.89
C LEU A 108 -3.44 -12.74 4.88
N ARG A 109 -2.21 -13.28 4.84
CA ARG A 109 -2.00 -14.73 4.92
C ARG A 109 -2.60 -15.30 6.21
N GLY A 110 -3.30 -16.42 6.10
CA GLY A 110 -3.84 -17.16 7.26
C GLY A 110 -5.15 -16.60 7.83
N GLY A 111 -5.73 -15.58 7.19
CA GLY A 111 -7.03 -15.02 7.54
C GLY A 111 -8.22 -15.58 6.76
N TYR A 112 -8.09 -16.79 6.20
CA TYR A 112 -9.12 -17.52 5.45
C TYR A 112 -9.63 -18.73 6.24
#